data_AF-A0A661UA51-F1
#
_entry.id   AF-A0A661UA51-F1
#
_cell.length_a   1.000
_cell.length_b   1.000
_cell.length_c   1.000
_cell.angle_alpha   90.00
_cell.angle_beta   90.00
_cell.angle_gamma   90.00
#
_symmetry.space_group_name_H-M   'P 1'
#
loop_
_entity.id
_entity.type
_entity.pdbx_description
1 polymer ?
#
loop_
_entity_poly.entity_id
_entity_poly.type
_entity_poly.pdbx_seq_one_letter_code
_entity_poly.pdbx_strand_id
1 'polypeptide(L)' 'MVDKAKRPDAYKGYRGKALEFLKSYDITVWSEVRILTADGTELDGIVLPRAEGTDDKHIVLKLRNGYNMGVS' A
#
# COMPACT_ATOMS: atom_id res chain seq x y z
N MET A 1 8.65 1.65 20.92
CA MET A 1 7.99 1.85 19.61
C MET A 1 9.10 1.83 18.57
N VAL A 2 9.09 0.86 17.66
CA VAL A 2 10.07 0.78 16.57
C VAL A 2 9.56 1.62 15.41
N ASP A 3 10.35 2.60 14.96
CA ASP A 3 10.13 3.33 13.70
C ASP A 3 9.93 2.32 12.56
N LYS A 4 8.69 2.13 12.10
CA LYS A 4 8.40 1.21 10.98
C LYS A 4 9.11 1.64 9.69
N ALA A 5 9.30 2.95 9.51
CA ALA A 5 9.96 3.56 8.36
C ALA A 5 11.47 3.29 8.25
N LYS A 6 12.15 2.81 9.31
CA LYS A 6 13.60 2.52 9.29
C LYS A 6 13.98 1.18 8.66
N ARG A 7 13.02 0.36 8.25
CA ARG A 7 13.32 -0.93 7.60
C ARG A 7 13.61 -0.71 6.11
N PRO A 8 14.66 -1.32 5.55
CA PRO A 8 15.01 -1.16 4.14
C PRO A 8 13.91 -1.66 3.18
N ASP A 9 12.99 -2.50 3.66
CA ASP A 9 11.88 -3.09 2.91
C ASP A 9 10.50 -2.46 3.23
N ALA A 10 10.46 -1.40 4.05
CA ALA A 10 9.21 -0.77 4.50
C ALA A 10 8.31 -0.30 3.35
N TYR A 11 8.89 0.04 2.20
CA TYR A 11 8.17 0.49 1.00
C TYR A 11 8.55 -0.30 -0.25
N LYS A 12 8.92 -1.58 -0.10
CA LYS A 12 9.48 -2.41 -1.19
C LYS A 12 8.66 -2.32 -2.48
N GLY A 13 9.32 -1.85 -3.54
CA GLY A 13 8.77 -1.74 -4.89
C GLY A 13 7.98 -0.45 -5.18
N TYR A 14 7.65 0.35 -4.16
CA TYR A 14 6.97 1.62 -4.35
C TYR A 14 7.95 2.75 -4.68
N ARG A 15 7.54 3.64 -5.56
CA ARG A 15 8.28 4.84 -6.00
C ARG A 15 7.29 5.95 -6.35
N GLY A 16 7.79 7.16 -6.58
CA GLY A 16 6.97 8.29 -7.03
C GLY A 16 5.74 8.54 -6.16
N LYS A 17 4.59 8.77 -6.79
CA LYS A 17 3.36 9.21 -6.12
C LYS A 17 2.85 8.22 -5.08
N ALA A 18 2.84 6.92 -5.41
CA ALA A 18 2.38 5.90 -4.48
C ALA A 18 3.28 5.83 -3.23
N LEU A 19 4.61 6.01 -3.37
CA LEU A 19 5.53 6.07 -2.24
C LEU A 19 5.29 7.31 -1.36
N GLU A 20 5.09 8.47 -1.98
CA GLU A 20 4.80 9.72 -1.27
C GLU A 20 3.51 9.61 -0.46
N PHE A 21 2.45 9.04 -1.05
CA PHE A 21 1.19 8.78 -0.37
C PHE A 21 1.36 7.83 0.81
N LEU A 22 2.04 6.69 0.62
CA LEU A 22 2.28 5.74 1.71
C LEU A 22 3.03 6.38 2.89
N LYS A 23 4.03 7.23 2.59
CA LYS A 23 4.76 7.99 3.61
C LYS A 23 3.90 9.03 4.33
N SER A 24 3.03 9.75 3.62
CA SER A 24 2.20 10.79 4.25
C SER A 24 1.18 10.24 5.24
N TYR A 25 0.84 8.95 5.14
CA TYR A 25 -0.06 8.25 6.06
C TYR A 25 0.64 7.27 7.00
N ASP A 26 1.98 7.24 7.04
CA ASP A 26 2.78 6.26 7.80
C ASP A 26 2.37 4.78 7.53
N ILE A 27 2.04 4.48 6.28
CA ILE A 27 1.63 3.14 5.84
C ILE A 27 2.84 2.47 5.20
N THR A 28 3.27 1.33 5.75
CA THR A 28 4.31 0.48 5.17
C THR A 28 3.71 -0.75 4.50
N VAL A 29 4.51 -1.45 3.70
CA VAL A 29 4.21 -2.83 3.29
C VAL A 29 3.91 -3.67 4.54
N TRP A 30 2.97 -4.60 4.40
CA TRP A 30 2.40 -5.45 5.44
C TRP A 30 1.49 -4.73 6.45
N SER A 31 1.22 -3.44 6.27
CA SER A 31 0.22 -2.76 7.08
C SER A 31 -1.19 -3.24 6.72
N GLU A 32 -2.00 -3.53 7.72
CA GLU A 32 -3.44 -3.63 7.57
C GLU A 32 -4.04 -2.23 7.40
N VAL A 33 -4.91 -2.09 6.41
CA VAL A 33 -5.55 -0.81 6.06
C VAL A 33 -7.03 -1.00 5.81
N ARG A 34 -7.78 0.07 6.11
CA ARG A 34 -9.15 0.28 5.64
C ARG A 34 -9.17 1.49 4.73
N ILE A 35 -9.70 1.32 3.52
CA ILE A 35 -9.75 2.37 2.51
C ILE A 35 -11.21 2.60 2.15
N LEU A 36 -11.64 3.86 2.23
CA LEU A 36 -12.90 4.32 1.66
C LEU A 36 -12.58 4.94 0.30
N THR A 37 -13.06 4.34 -0.78
CA THR A 37 -12.89 4.86 -2.14
C THR A 37 -13.90 5.97 -2.43
N ALA A 38 -13.63 6.74 -3.49
CA ALA A 38 -14.48 7.88 -3.87
C ALA A 38 -15.91 7.47 -4.25
N ASP A 39 -16.13 6.23 -4.70
CA ASP A 39 -17.45 5.68 -5.01
C ASP A 39 -18.19 5.09 -3.79
N GLY A 40 -17.59 5.20 -2.60
CA GLY A 40 -18.17 4.72 -1.35
C GLY A 40 -17.87 3.25 -1.02
N THR A 41 -17.04 2.57 -1.81
CA THR A 41 -16.62 1.20 -1.49
C THR A 41 -15.65 1.18 -0.32
N GLU A 42 -15.90 0.31 0.65
CA GLU A 42 -14.96 0.03 1.75
C GLU A 42 -14.11 -1.20 1.43
N LEU A 43 -12.79 -1.03 1.52
CA LEU A 43 -11.81 -2.09 1.30
C LEU A 43 -11.02 -2.35 2.59
N ASP A 44 -11.02 -3.61 3.03
CA ASP A 44 -10.17 -4.12 4.11
C ASP A 44 -9.09 -5.03 3.53
N GLY A 45 -7.81 -4.72 3.81
CA GLY A 45 -6.72 -5.54 3.30
C GLY A 45 -5.34 -5.22 3.88
N ILE A 46 -4.34 -5.91 3.33
CA ILE A 46 -2.92 -5.74 3.69
C ILE A 46 -2.18 -5.14 2.49
N VAL A 47 -1.40 -4.09 2.70
CA VAL A 47 -0.53 -3.52 1.67
C VAL A 47 0.58 -4.51 1.31
N LEU A 48 0.69 -4.87 0.03
CA LEU A 48 1.72 -5.78 -0.48
C LEU A 48 2.91 -5.02 -1.08
N PRO A 49 4.08 -5.66 -1.22
CA PRO A 49 5.15 -5.13 -2.06
C PRO A 49 4.67 -4.94 -3.50
N ARG A 50 5.15 -3.88 -4.15
CA ARG A 50 4.86 -3.64 -5.57
C ARG A 50 5.88 -4.35 -6.47
N ALA A 51 5.42 -4.92 -7.57
CA ALA A 51 6.31 -5.49 -8.60
C ALA A 51 7.14 -4.39 -9.30
N GLU A 52 8.41 -4.67 -9.56
CA GLU A 52 9.31 -3.78 -10.32
C GLU A 52 8.84 -3.61 -11.78
N GLY A 53 9.24 -2.51 -12.43
CA GLY A 53 8.92 -2.24 -13.84
C GLY A 53 7.47 -1.79 -14.11
N THR A 54 6.67 -1.61 -13.06
CA THR A 54 5.29 -1.13 -13.17
C THR A 54 5.17 0.37 -12.89
N ASP A 55 3.99 0.96 -13.13
CA ASP A 55 3.75 2.38 -12.85
C ASP A 55 3.87 2.72 -11.34
N ASP A 56 3.95 4.01 -11.05
CA ASP A 56 4.20 4.57 -9.73
C ASP A 56 2.95 5.15 -9.05
N LYS A 57 1.75 4.79 -9.53
CA LYS A 57 0.48 5.42 -9.13
C LYS A 57 -0.41 4.52 -8.27
N HIS A 58 -0.21 3.20 -8.33
CA HIS A 58 -1.10 2.24 -7.66
C HIS A 58 -0.50 1.64 -6.39
N ILE A 59 -1.35 1.44 -5.37
CA ILE A 59 -1.10 0.65 -4.16
C ILE A 59 -1.69 -0.75 -4.34
N VAL A 60 -0.93 -1.79 -4.04
CA VAL A 60 -1.40 -3.19 -4.13
C VAL A 60 -1.87 -3.66 -2.76
N LEU A 61 -3.10 -4.14 -2.69
CA LEU A 61 -3.73 -4.69 -1.49
C LEU A 61 -4.01 -6.17 -1.69
N LYS A 62 -3.79 -6.96 -0.63
CA LYS A 62 -4.41 -8.29 -0.47
C LYS A 62 -5.68 -8.14 0.34
N LEU A 63 -6.82 -8.35 -0.28
CA LEU A 63 -8.13 -8.31 0.36
C LEU A 63 -8.34 -9.55 1.25
N ARG A 64 -9.26 -9.45 2.21
CA ARG A 64 -9.60 -10.57 3.12
C ARG A 64 -10.08 -11.83 2.38
N ASN A 65 -10.69 -11.66 1.21
CA ASN A 65 -11.14 -12.78 0.35
C ASN A 65 -9.99 -13.43 -0.45
N GLY A 66 -8.75 -12.98 -0.28
CA GLY A 66 -7.55 -13.57 -0.88
C GLY A 66 -7.13 -12.98 -2.22
N TYR A 67 -7.94 -12.11 -2.83
CA TYR A 67 -7.61 -11.44 -4.09
C TYR A 67 -6.64 -10.27 -3.89
N ASN A 68 -5.78 -10.05 -4.88
CA ASN A 68 -4.93 -8.86 -4.95
C ASN A 68 -5.62 -7.79 -5.82
N MET A 69 -5.60 -6.54 -5.36
CA MET A 69 -6.24 -5.40 -6.02
C MET A 69 -5.27 -4.22 -6.07
N GLY A 70 -5.23 -3.51 -7.21
CA GLY A 70 -4.56 -2.21 -7.32
C GLY A 70 -5.54 -1.08 -7.05
N VAL A 71 -5.15 -0.10 -6.23
CA VAL A 71 -5.93 1.10 -5.89
C VAL A 71 -5.14 2.34 -6.29
N SER A 72 -5.80 3.31 -6.92
CA SER A 72 -5.24 4.60 -7.37
C SER A 72 -6.00 5.78 -6.76
#